data_AF-A0A929DR98-F1
#
_entry.id   AF-A0A929DR98-F1
#
_cell.length_a   1.000
_cell.length_b   1.000
_cell.length_c   1.000
_cell.angle_alpha   90.00
_cell.angle_beta   90.00
_cell.angle_gamma   90.00
#
_symmetry.space_group_name_H-M   'P 1'
#
loop_
_entity.id
_entity.type
_entity.pdbx_description
1 polymer ?
#
loop_
_entity_poly.entity_id
_entity_poly.type
_entity_poly.pdbx_seq_one_letter_code
_entity_poly.pdbx_strand_id
1 'polypeptide(L)'
;MVDMRIQNMKVGEKFSTTPRVVTATDIETFCTLSGMVHPVFMSDSYVRSDTCSQAIGLTGRVAPGQLLLSIMMGSLMDSGILNDVVVQLGINNVKFTTPCYPYDM
;
A
#
# COMPACT_ATOMS: atom_id res chain seq x y z
N MET A 1 -23.04 -13.11 0.93
CA MET A 1 -22.05 -12.78 1.97
C MET A 1 -22.78 -12.07 3.08
N VAL A 2 -22.48 -12.38 4.34
CA VAL A 2 -22.95 -11.54 5.46
C VAL A 2 -22.36 -10.16 5.24
N ASP A 3 -23.21 -9.14 5.16
CA ASP A 3 -22.83 -7.75 4.98
C ASP A 3 -22.17 -7.26 6.28
N MET A 4 -20.91 -7.64 6.48
CA MET A 4 -20.14 -7.30 7.68
C MET A 4 -19.68 -5.86 7.57
N ARG A 5 -20.13 -5.03 8.51
CA ARG A 5 -19.72 -3.63 8.63
C ARG A 5 -18.89 -3.41 9.87
N ILE A 6 -17.90 -2.54 9.78
CA ILE A 6 -16.91 -2.35 10.85
C ILE A 6 -17.55 -1.92 12.18
N GLN A 7 -18.65 -1.15 12.15
CA GLN A 7 -19.34 -0.70 13.37
C GLN A 7 -20.04 -1.84 14.13
N ASN A 8 -20.31 -2.96 13.44
CA ASN A 8 -20.98 -4.12 14.02
C ASN A 8 -20.00 -5.24 14.40
N MET A 9 -18.70 -5.04 14.16
CA MET A 9 -17.68 -6.03 14.49
C MET A 9 -17.40 -6.07 15.99
N LYS A 10 -17.18 -7.27 16.51
CA LYS A 10 -16.71 -7.45 17.90
C LYS A 10 -15.20 -7.31 17.98
N VAL A 11 -14.71 -6.88 19.13
CA VAL A 11 -13.26 -6.82 19.40
C VAL A 11 -12.65 -8.22 19.20
N GLY A 12 -11.60 -8.28 18.37
CA GLY A 12 -10.90 -9.52 18.02
C GLY A 12 -11.45 -10.24 16.79
N GLU A 13 -12.57 -9.78 16.21
CA GLU A 13 -13.02 -10.31 14.92
C GLU A 13 -12.03 -9.99 13.81
N LYS A 14 -11.86 -10.97 12.91
CA LYS A 14 -10.95 -10.88 11.78
C LYS A 14 -11.73 -10.79 10.49
N PHE A 15 -11.18 -10.00 9.57
CA PHE A 15 -11.71 -9.80 8.24
C PHE A 15 -10.57 -9.96 7.22
N SER A 16 -10.91 -10.34 6.00
CA SER A 16 -9.92 -10.45 4.91
C SER A 16 -10.52 -9.86 3.64
N THR A 17 -9.74 -9.01 2.99
CA THR A 17 -10.07 -8.44 1.68
C THR A 17 -9.62 -9.38 0.57
N THR A 18 -10.16 -9.20 -0.63
CA THR A 18 -9.61 -9.84 -1.83
C THR A 18 -8.17 -9.37 -2.04
N PRO A 19 -7.21 -10.28 -2.30
CA PRO A 19 -5.84 -9.89 -2.59
C PRO A 19 -5.75 -9.17 -3.93
N ARG A 20 -4.75 -8.29 -4.09
CA ARG A 20 -4.43 -7.68 -5.38
C ARG A 20 -2.93 -7.59 -5.57
N VAL A 21 -2.51 -7.67 -6.82
CA VAL A 21 -1.12 -7.43 -7.21
C VAL A 21 -0.86 -5.92 -7.27
N VAL A 22 0.26 -5.46 -6.72
CA VAL A 22 0.76 -4.08 -6.89
C VAL A 22 1.53 -4.01 -8.21
N THR A 23 0.99 -3.33 -9.21
CA THR A 23 1.62 -3.28 -10.54
C THR A 23 2.64 -2.15 -10.65
N ALA A 24 3.53 -2.25 -11.65
CA ALA A 24 4.39 -1.13 -12.02
C ALA A 24 3.60 0.13 -12.38
N THR A 25 2.44 -0.03 -13.03
CA THR A 25 1.56 1.08 -13.41
C THR A 25 0.94 1.77 -12.21
N ASP A 26 0.58 1.03 -11.15
CA ASP A 26 0.11 1.62 -9.90
C ASP A 26 1.17 2.56 -9.30
N ILE A 27 2.43 2.11 -9.27
CA ILE A 27 3.56 2.86 -8.74
C ILE A 27 3.81 4.12 -9.58
N GLU A 28 3.95 3.97 -10.90
CA GLU A 28 4.22 5.10 -11.80
C GLU A 28 3.10 6.14 -11.78
N THR A 29 1.84 5.68 -11.76
CA THR A 29 0.66 6.55 -11.68
C THR A 29 0.60 7.29 -10.36
N PHE A 30 0.81 6.59 -9.24
CA PHE A 30 0.80 7.21 -7.92
C PHE A 30 1.95 8.20 -7.72
N CYS A 31 3.17 7.84 -8.13
CA CYS A 31 4.32 8.73 -8.05
C CYS A 31 4.11 10.01 -8.87
N THR A 32 3.53 9.89 -10.07
CA THR A 32 3.18 11.04 -10.92
C THR A 32 2.10 11.90 -10.27
N LEU A 33 1.05 11.27 -9.73
CA LEU A 33 -0.08 11.96 -9.10
C LEU A 33 0.32 12.69 -7.81
N SER A 34 1.12 12.04 -6.96
CA SER A 34 1.51 12.54 -5.63
C SER A 34 2.75 13.44 -5.64
N GLY A 35 3.51 13.44 -6.75
CA GLY A 35 4.82 14.09 -6.82
C GLY A 35 5.95 13.31 -6.15
N MET A 36 5.71 12.08 -5.65
CA MET A 36 6.72 11.20 -5.08
C MET A 36 7.61 10.57 -6.16
N VAL A 37 8.29 11.39 -6.96
CA VAL A 37 9.05 10.98 -8.15
C VAL A 37 10.52 10.63 -7.87
N HIS A 38 10.86 10.29 -6.62
CA HIS A 38 12.23 9.92 -6.27
C HIS A 38 12.67 8.68 -7.07
N PRO A 39 13.90 8.63 -7.62
CA PRO A 39 14.36 7.53 -8.47
C PRO A 39 14.27 6.14 -7.84
N VAL A 40 14.29 6.03 -6.50
CA VAL A 40 14.07 4.77 -5.76
C VAL A 40 12.73 4.09 -6.08
N PHE A 41 11.72 4.85 -6.50
CA PHE A 41 10.40 4.32 -6.89
C PHE A 41 10.28 4.13 -8.41
N MET A 42 11.11 4.82 -9.19
CA MET A 42 10.92 4.96 -10.65
C MET A 42 11.93 4.17 -11.48
N SER A 43 13.12 3.89 -10.95
CA SER A 43 14.26 3.38 -11.73
C SER A 43 15.00 2.23 -11.04
N ASP A 44 14.94 1.06 -11.66
CA ASP A 44 15.73 -0.11 -11.22
C ASP A 44 17.24 0.13 -11.35
N SER A 45 17.68 0.85 -12.39
CA SER A 45 19.09 1.13 -12.60
C SER A 45 19.65 2.04 -11.51
N TYR A 46 18.87 3.03 -11.08
CA TYR A 46 19.23 3.87 -9.94
C TYR A 46 19.41 3.03 -8.68
N VAL A 47 18.41 2.23 -8.30
CA VAL A 47 18.46 1.39 -7.09
C VAL A 47 19.66 0.44 -7.09
N ARG A 48 19.98 -0.16 -8.24
CA ARG A 48 21.15 -1.06 -8.38
C ARG A 48 22.48 -0.35 -8.24
N SER A 49 22.55 0.93 -8.59
CA SER A 49 23.79 1.73 -8.51
C SER A 49 23.93 2.52 -7.20
N ASP A 50 22.82 2.78 -6.50
CA ASP A 50 22.80 3.64 -5.32
C ASP A 50 23.29 2.90 -4.07
N THR A 51 24.34 3.42 -3.45
CA THR A 51 24.97 2.80 -2.26
C THR A 51 24.04 2.67 -1.07
N CYS A 52 23.15 3.64 -0.84
CA CYS A 52 22.16 3.58 0.25
C CYS A 52 21.14 2.46 0.00
N SER A 53 20.62 2.38 -1.22
CA SER A 53 19.70 1.33 -1.65
C SER A 53 20.32 -0.07 -1.53
N GLN A 54 21.59 -0.22 -1.91
CA GLN A 54 22.32 -1.48 -1.75
C GLN A 54 22.60 -1.82 -0.28
N ALA A 55 22.93 -0.83 0.56
CA ALA A 55 23.20 -1.04 1.99
C ALA A 55 21.99 -1.58 2.76
N ILE A 56 20.78 -1.26 2.32
CA ILE A 56 19.53 -1.80 2.88
C ILE A 56 19.00 -3.03 2.11
N GLY A 57 19.72 -3.48 1.09
CA GLY A 57 19.42 -4.71 0.34
C GLY A 57 18.28 -4.60 -0.68
N LEU A 58 18.01 -3.41 -1.24
CA LEU A 58 17.02 -3.29 -2.32
C LEU A 58 17.51 -3.93 -3.62
N THR A 59 16.65 -4.74 -4.23
CA THR A 59 16.96 -5.46 -5.48
C THR A 59 16.44 -4.76 -6.75
N GLY A 60 15.62 -3.73 -6.58
CA GLY A 60 14.97 -2.97 -7.64
C GLY A 60 14.10 -1.86 -7.07
N ARG A 61 13.43 -1.10 -7.95
CA ARG A 61 12.51 -0.05 -7.51
C ARG A 61 11.39 -0.61 -6.65
N VAL A 62 10.95 0.17 -5.68
CA VAL A 62 9.94 -0.23 -4.70
C VAL A 62 8.70 0.64 -4.79
N ALA A 63 7.58 0.16 -4.27
CA ALA A 63 6.37 0.96 -4.10
C ALA A 63 6.55 1.94 -2.91
N PRO A 64 6.07 3.19 -3.02
CA PRO A 64 5.93 4.07 -1.87
C PRO A 64 5.03 3.44 -0.81
N GLY A 65 5.38 3.56 0.48
CA GLY A 65 4.51 3.08 1.56
C GLY A 65 3.11 3.73 1.53
N GLN A 66 3.04 5.00 1.12
CA GLN A 66 1.80 5.76 0.96
C GLN A 66 0.90 5.19 -0.14
N LEU A 67 1.48 4.62 -1.19
CA LEU A 67 0.71 3.86 -2.18
C LEU A 67 0.08 2.64 -1.51
N LEU A 68 0.87 1.84 -0.78
CA LEU A 68 0.36 0.64 -0.10
C LEU A 68 -0.76 0.95 0.89
N LEU A 69 -0.62 2.05 1.63
CA LEU A 69 -1.67 2.54 2.53
C LEU A 69 -2.94 2.91 1.75
N SER A 70 -2.81 3.60 0.61
CA SER A 70 -3.93 3.96 -0.26
C SER A 70 -4.63 2.73 -0.86
N ILE A 71 -3.83 1.74 -1.28
CA ILE A 71 -4.31 0.45 -1.78
C ILE A 71 -5.11 -0.28 -0.70
N MET A 72 -4.58 -0.36 0.52
CA MET A 72 -5.25 -0.99 1.67
C MET A 72 -6.60 -0.33 1.95
N MET A 73 -6.65 1.00 1.98
CA MET A 73 -7.93 1.73 2.17
C MET A 73 -8.92 1.45 1.04
N GLY A 74 -8.45 1.39 -0.22
CA GLY A 74 -9.27 1.00 -1.36
C GLY A 74 -9.85 -0.42 -1.22
N SER A 75 -9.04 -1.38 -0.77
CA SER A 75 -9.48 -2.75 -0.51
C SER A 75 -10.55 -2.84 0.58
N LEU A 76 -10.45 -2.01 1.63
CA LEU A 76 -11.50 -1.94 2.65
C LEU A 76 -12.82 -1.39 2.06
N MET A 77 -12.75 -0.36 1.22
CA MET A 77 -13.93 0.20 0.55
C MET A 77 -14.59 -0.80 -0.40
N ASP A 78 -13.80 -1.45 -1.27
CA ASP A 78 -14.29 -2.45 -2.23
C ASP A 78 -14.96 -3.64 -1.53
N SER A 79 -14.45 -4.00 -0.35
CA SER A 79 -15.01 -5.08 0.45
C SER A 79 -16.33 -4.74 1.14
N GLY A 80 -16.76 -3.48 1.13
CA GLY A 80 -17.97 -2.99 1.77
C GLY A 80 -17.92 -2.84 3.29
N ILE A 81 -16.79 -3.18 3.93
CA ILE A 81 -16.67 -3.14 5.40
C ILE A 81 -16.81 -1.72 5.97
N LEU A 82 -16.51 -0.70 5.17
CA LEU A 82 -16.57 0.71 5.55
C LEU A 82 -17.86 1.41 5.10
N ASN A 83 -18.83 0.70 4.55
CA ASN A 83 -20.04 1.31 3.96
C ASN A 83 -20.93 2.07 4.96
N ASP A 84 -20.73 1.90 6.27
CA ASP A 84 -21.39 2.65 7.34
C ASP A 84 -20.46 3.65 8.05
N VAL A 85 -19.24 3.84 7.55
CA VAL A 85 -18.30 4.83 8.05
C VAL A 85 -18.63 6.19 7.45
N VAL A 86 -18.77 7.20 8.32
CA VAL A 86 -19.02 8.59 7.90
C VAL A 86 -17.71 9.27 7.46
N VAL A 87 -16.67 9.17 8.28
CA VAL A 87 -15.38 9.82 8.03
C VAL A 87 -14.25 9.12 8.79
N GLN A 88 -13.09 9.01 8.15
CA GLN A 88 -11.86 8.58 8.82
C GLN A 88 -11.16 9.80 9.43
N LEU A 89 -11.00 9.82 10.75
CA LEU A 89 -10.39 10.95 11.47
C LEU A 89 -8.89 10.79 11.70
N GLY A 90 -8.34 9.61 11.45
CA GLY A 90 -6.92 9.38 11.60
C GLY A 90 -6.53 7.92 11.48
N ILE A 91 -5.22 7.74 11.47
CA ILE A 91 -4.51 6.47 11.54
C ILE A 91 -3.39 6.63 12.56
N ASN A 92 -3.10 5.57 13.32
CA ASN A 92 -2.03 5.57 14.30
C ASN A 92 -1.11 4.37 14.08
N ASN A 93 0.15 4.48 14.54
CA ASN A 93 1.12 3.38 14.56
C ASN A 93 1.39 2.70 13.21
N VAL A 94 1.28 3.43 12.09
CA VAL A 94 1.62 2.91 10.75
C VAL A 94 3.12 2.68 10.63
N LYS A 95 3.52 1.50 10.18
CA LYS A 95 4.92 1.11 9.91
C LYS A 95 5.00 0.34 8.60
N PHE A 96 5.97 0.68 7.76
CA PHE A 96 6.31 -0.06 6.54
C PHE A 96 7.49 -0.97 6.86
N THR A 97 7.20 -2.22 7.23
CA THR A 97 8.20 -3.14 7.78
C THR A 97 9.07 -3.80 6.73
N THR A 98 8.58 -3.89 5.50
CA THR A 98 9.27 -4.53 4.38
C THR A 98 9.00 -3.73 3.10
N PRO A 99 9.99 -3.64 2.19
CA PRO A 99 9.74 -3.08 0.87
C PRO A 99 8.72 -3.94 0.12
N CYS A 100 7.88 -3.28 -0.67
CA CYS A 100 7.01 -3.94 -1.64
C CYS A 100 7.57 -3.64 -3.03
N TYR A 101 7.77 -4.69 -3.81
CA TYR A 101 8.26 -4.61 -5.18
C TYR A 101 7.09 -4.64 -6.16
N PRO A 102 7.30 -4.15 -7.39
CA PRO A 102 6.36 -4.41 -8.48
C PRO A 102 6.06 -5.91 -8.57
N TYR A 103 4.77 -6.22 -8.66
CA TYR A 103 4.17 -7.55 -8.77
C TYR A 103 4.12 -8.39 -7.48
N ASP A 104 4.43 -7.79 -6.32
CA ASP A 104 4.08 -8.38 -5.03
C ASP A 104 2.56 -8.35 -4.79
N MET A 105 2.08 -9.24 -3.92
CA MET A 105 0.66 -9.42 -3.53
C MET A 105 0.49 -9.48 -2.02
#